data_AF-A0A2D5ICX1-F1
#
_entry.id   AF-A0A2D5ICX1-F1
#
_cell.length_a   1.000
_cell.length_b   1.000
_cell.length_c   1.000
_cell.angle_alpha   90.00
_cell.angle_beta   90.00
_cell.angle_gamma   90.00
#
_symmetry.space_group_name_H-M   'P 1'
#
loop_
_entity.id
_entity.type
_entity.pdbx_description
1 polymer ?
#
loop_
_entity_poly.entity_id
_entity_poly.type
_entity_poly.pdbx_seq_one_letter_code
_entity_poly.pdbx_strand_id
1 'polypeptide(L)'
;MTVKEREVPFKKWTFVDKNDLDNEHWYVRLEGGKFHDVIYRYMEIKLNETTKSINFDYEIVDYPFDDPHGETEFNEAAGDILKSILDDAMEKQDYVLGKK
;
A
#
# COMPACT_ATOMS: atom_id res chain seq x y z
N MET A 1 16.57 24.68 -16.46
CA MET A 1 15.44 23.84 -16.02
C MET A 1 15.87 23.18 -14.74
N THR A 2 15.43 23.68 -13.59
CA THR A 2 15.78 23.09 -12.29
C THR A 2 14.97 21.82 -12.17
N VAL A 3 15.62 20.66 -12.30
CA VAL A 3 15.00 19.37 -11.98
C VAL A 3 14.71 19.45 -10.49
N LYS A 4 13.45 19.67 -10.10
CA LYS A 4 13.04 19.44 -8.71
C LYS A 4 13.34 17.96 -8.45
N GLU A 5 14.27 17.69 -7.55
CA GLU A 5 14.44 16.34 -7.02
C GLU A 5 13.05 15.88 -6.56
N ARG A 6 12.51 14.85 -7.22
CA ARG A 6 11.24 14.27 -6.79
C ARG A 6 11.49 13.72 -5.39
N GLU A 7 10.79 14.25 -4.41
CA GLU A 7 10.90 13.76 -3.06
C GLU A 7 10.52 12.28 -3.05
N VAL A 8 11.37 11.45 -2.48
CA VAL A 8 11.14 10.00 -2.47
C VAL A 8 9.99 9.74 -1.48
N PRO A 9 8.87 9.11 -1.90
CA PRO A 9 7.71 8.92 -1.02
C PRO A 9 8.06 8.02 0.17
N PHE A 10 8.80 6.93 -0.09
CA PHE A 10 9.36 6.04 0.92
C PHE A 10 10.60 5.29 0.41
N LYS A 11 11.45 4.76 1.30
CA LYS A 11 12.63 3.95 0.91
C LYS A 11 12.38 2.45 0.97
N LYS A 12 11.61 1.99 1.96
CA LYS A 12 11.19 0.60 2.13
C LYS A 12 9.82 0.53 2.80
N TRP A 13 9.16 -0.61 2.65
CA TRP A 13 7.91 -0.91 3.34
C TRP A 13 8.02 -2.26 4.03
N THR A 14 7.26 -2.46 5.10
CA THR A 14 7.19 -3.72 5.84
C THR A 14 5.77 -4.01 6.28
N PHE A 15 5.41 -5.29 6.39
CA PHE A 15 4.20 -5.68 7.10
C PHE A 15 4.41 -5.44 8.60
N VAL A 16 3.38 -4.88 9.24
CA VAL A 16 3.35 -4.72 10.70
C VAL A 16 2.19 -5.51 11.27
N ASP A 17 2.42 -6.10 12.43
CA ASP A 17 1.36 -6.80 13.15
C ASP A 17 0.54 -5.77 13.94
N LYS A 18 -0.76 -5.73 13.68
CA LYS A 18 -1.76 -4.91 14.36
C LYS A 18 -2.95 -5.77 14.79
N ASN A 19 -2.65 -6.94 15.39
CA ASN A 19 -3.66 -7.84 15.95
C ASN A 19 -4.61 -7.18 16.98
N ASP A 20 -4.27 -5.99 17.48
CA ASP A 20 -5.12 -5.16 18.34
C ASP A 20 -6.29 -4.49 17.59
N LEU A 21 -6.18 -4.32 16.27
CA LEU A 21 -7.19 -3.72 15.41
C LEU A 21 -7.99 -4.80 14.67
N ASP A 22 -7.30 -5.62 13.85
CA ASP A 22 -7.86 -6.83 13.23
C ASP A 22 -6.75 -7.74 12.67
N ASN A 23 -7.14 -8.96 12.29
CA ASN A 23 -6.23 -9.98 11.73
C ASN A 23 -6.54 -10.31 10.26
N GLU A 24 -7.41 -9.52 9.62
CA GLU A 24 -7.93 -9.78 8.27
C GLU A 24 -7.28 -8.88 7.21
N HIS A 25 -6.68 -7.75 7.63
CA HIS A 25 -6.05 -6.78 6.72
C HIS A 25 -4.53 -6.79 6.80
N TRP A 26 -3.90 -6.47 5.67
CA TRP A 26 -2.46 -6.23 5.62
C TRP A 26 -2.17 -4.80 6.07
N TYR A 27 -1.52 -4.67 7.22
CA TYR A 27 -0.98 -3.39 7.68
C TYR A 27 0.43 -3.21 7.16
N VAL A 28 0.65 -2.06 6.52
CA VAL A 28 1.93 -1.71 5.90
C VAL A 28 2.47 -0.46 6.57
N ARG A 29 3.73 -0.52 7.01
CA ARG A 29 4.50 0.64 7.47
C ARG A 29 5.49 1.08 6.41
N LEU A 30 5.53 2.38 6.16
CA LEU A 30 6.51 3.02 5.28
C LEU A 30 7.73 3.51 6.08
N GLU A 31 8.93 3.29 5.56
CA GLU A 31 10.16 3.77 6.21
C GLU A 31 11.02 4.63 5.28
N GLY A 32 11.50 5.74 5.84
CA GLY A 32 12.20 6.79 5.11
C GLY A 32 11.30 7.55 4.13
N GLY A 33 11.83 8.62 3.53
CA GLY A 33 11.07 9.45 2.58
C GLY A 33 10.04 10.36 3.23
N LYS A 34 9.15 10.92 2.41
CA LYS A 34 8.09 11.86 2.82
C LYS A 34 7.08 11.24 3.78
N PHE A 35 6.68 9.99 3.52
CA PHE A 35 5.65 9.28 4.30
C PHE A 35 6.25 8.37 5.36
N HIS A 36 7.43 8.74 5.88
CA HIS A 36 8.09 7.94 6.91
C HIS A 36 7.18 7.74 8.12
N ASP A 37 7.11 6.49 8.58
CA ASP A 37 6.35 6.05 9.75
C ASP A 37 4.83 6.14 9.62
N VAL A 38 4.33 6.37 8.41
CA VAL A 38 2.91 6.16 8.11
C VAL A 38 2.61 4.66 8.11
N ILE A 39 1.54 4.28 8.79
CA ILE A 39 0.95 2.94 8.77
C ILE A 39 -0.43 3.03 8.13
N TYR A 40 -0.67 2.20 7.13
CA TYR A 40 -1.96 2.10 6.46
C TYR A 40 -2.36 0.64 6.26
N ARG A 41 -3.64 0.41 5.95
CA ARG A 41 -4.15 -0.91 5.57
C ARG A 41 -4.93 -0.83 4.27
N TYR A 42 -4.86 -1.89 3.46
CA TYR A 42 -5.78 -2.05 2.32
C TYR A 42 -7.12 -2.53 2.83
N MET A 43 -8.19 -1.93 2.31
CA MET A 43 -9.57 -2.27 2.66
C MET A 43 -10.15 -3.20 1.59
N GLU A 44 -10.64 -2.63 0.49
CA GLU A 44 -11.24 -3.39 -0.59
C GLU A 44 -10.30 -3.40 -1.80
N ILE A 45 -10.05 -4.57 -2.37
CA ILE A 45 -9.27 -4.74 -3.60
C ILE A 45 -10.16 -5.39 -4.64
N LYS A 46 -10.37 -4.70 -5.76
CA LYS A 46 -11.24 -5.12 -6.87
C LYS A 46 -10.46 -5.19 -8.16
N LEU A 47 -10.48 -6.35 -8.81
CA LEU A 47 -9.98 -6.48 -10.17
C LEU A 47 -11.03 -5.95 -11.15
N ASN A 48 -10.65 -4.97 -11.97
CA ASN A 48 -11.47 -4.47 -13.05
C ASN A 48 -11.07 -5.16 -14.35
N GLU A 49 -11.88 -6.15 -14.76
CA GLU A 49 -11.62 -6.94 -15.97
C GLU A 49 -11.74 -6.14 -17.26
N THR A 50 -12.52 -5.05 -17.26
CA THR A 50 -12.78 -4.18 -18.41
C THR A 50 -11.57 -3.30 -18.70
N THR A 51 -11.03 -2.64 -17.68
CA THR A 51 -9.86 -1.76 -17.80
C THR A 51 -8.53 -2.50 -17.61
N LYS A 52 -8.56 -3.79 -17.25
CA LYS A 52 -7.40 -4.58 -16.86
C LYS A 52 -6.58 -3.89 -15.77
N SER A 53 -7.26 -3.28 -14.81
CA SER A 53 -6.67 -2.56 -13.68
C SER A 53 -7.12 -3.15 -12.35
N ILE A 54 -6.37 -2.85 -11.29
CA ILE A 54 -6.75 -3.17 -9.92
C ILE A 54 -7.16 -1.85 -9.26
N ASN A 55 -8.38 -1.80 -8.76
CA ASN A 55 -8.86 -0.72 -7.91
C ASN A 55 -8.69 -1.16 -6.47
N PHE A 56 -8.18 -0.27 -5.62
CA PHE A 56 -8.02 -0.55 -4.21
C PHE A 56 -8.43 0.66 -3.38
N ASP A 57 -9.01 0.37 -2.23
CA ASP A 57 -9.24 1.33 -1.16
C ASP A 57 -8.24 1.07 -0.04
N TYR A 58 -7.88 2.12 0.69
CA TYR A 58 -6.97 2.04 1.82
C TYR A 58 -7.41 3.00 2.93
N GLU A 59 -6.94 2.73 4.14
CA GLU A 59 -7.15 3.59 5.30
C GLU A 59 -5.82 3.87 5.98
N ILE A 60 -5.57 5.13 6.33
CA ILE A 60 -4.42 5.51 7.14
C ILE A 60 -4.76 5.25 8.61
N VAL A 61 -3.94 4.42 9.25
CA VAL A 61 -4.14 3.95 10.63
C VAL A 61 -3.33 4.80 11.60
N ASP A 62 -2.11 5.16 11.21
CA ASP A 62 -1.18 5.93 12.03
C ASP A 62 -0.31 6.81 11.15
N TYR A 63 -0.06 8.05 11.56
CA TYR A 63 0.77 8.99 10.82
C TYR A 63 1.42 9.99 11.79
N PRO A 64 2.74 10.25 11.66
CA PRO A 64 3.47 11.11 12.58
C PRO A 64 3.31 12.62 12.29
N PHE A 65 2.92 12.98 11.08
CA PHE A 65 2.86 14.37 10.61
C PHE A 65 1.46 14.70 10.05
N ASP A 66 1.38 14.96 8.75
CA ASP A 66 0.13 15.21 8.04
C ASP A 66 -0.49 13.89 7.58
N ASP A 67 -1.83 13.85 7.55
CA ASP A 67 -2.58 12.72 7.01
C ASP A 67 -2.35 12.63 5.49
N PRO A 68 -1.67 11.59 4.97
CA PRO A 68 -1.38 11.46 3.55
C PRO A 68 -2.57 10.96 2.75
N HIS A 69 -3.72 10.71 3.39
CA HIS A 69 -4.91 10.19 2.74
C HIS A 69 -5.37 11.09 1.58
N GLY A 70 -5.47 10.48 0.38
CA GLY A 70 -5.87 11.16 -0.83
C GLY A 70 -4.76 11.93 -1.55
N GLU A 71 -3.53 11.97 -1.01
CA GLU A 71 -2.39 12.52 -1.74
C GLU A 71 -2.04 11.63 -2.94
N THR A 72 -1.86 12.24 -4.12
CA THR A 72 -1.52 11.50 -5.36
C THR A 72 -0.25 10.67 -5.18
N GLU A 73 0.78 11.22 -4.53
CA GLU A 73 2.05 10.53 -4.30
C GLU A 73 1.88 9.32 -3.37
N PHE A 74 0.99 9.41 -2.39
CA PHE A 74 0.67 8.29 -1.51
C PHE A 74 -0.16 7.23 -2.24
N ASN A 75 -1.13 7.63 -3.05
CA ASN A 75 -1.93 6.72 -3.87
C ASN A 75 -1.04 5.89 -4.82
N GLU A 76 -0.08 6.53 -5.48
CA GLU A 76 0.88 5.85 -6.35
C GLU A 76 1.75 4.88 -5.55
N ALA A 77 2.30 5.32 -4.41
CA ALA A 77 3.08 4.48 -3.51
C ALA A 77 2.31 3.25 -3.01
N ALA A 78 1.06 3.43 -2.57
CA ALA A 78 0.20 2.33 -2.14
C ALA A 78 -0.13 1.37 -3.30
N GLY A 79 -0.30 1.87 -4.52
CA GLY A 79 -0.50 1.01 -5.70
C GLY A 79 0.74 0.16 -6.02
N ASP A 80 1.92 0.77 -5.99
CA ASP A 80 3.19 0.08 -6.24
C ASP A 80 3.48 -1.00 -5.19
N ILE A 81 3.18 -0.72 -3.92
CA ILE A 81 3.33 -1.70 -2.83
C ILE A 81 2.34 -2.85 -3.02
N LEU A 82 1.08 -2.56 -3.36
CA LEU A 82 0.06 -3.60 -3.58
C LEU A 82 0.51 -4.54 -4.70
N LYS A 83 1.03 -3.98 -5.79
CA LYS A 83 1.60 -4.77 -6.88
C LYS A 83 2.74 -5.67 -6.38
N SER A 84 3.67 -5.14 -5.60
CA SER A 84 4.78 -5.93 -5.03
C SER A 84 4.28 -7.07 -4.13
N ILE A 85 3.23 -6.85 -3.34
CA ILE A 85 2.62 -7.87 -2.49
C ILE A 85 2.00 -8.98 -3.35
N LEU A 86 1.24 -8.60 -4.39
CA LEU A 86 0.61 -9.54 -5.31
C LEU A 86 1.64 -10.34 -6.11
N ASP A 87 2.69 -9.69 -6.61
CA ASP A 87 3.78 -10.35 -7.34
C ASP A 87 4.49 -11.40 -6.45
N ASP A 88 4.80 -11.06 -5.19
CA ASP A 88 5.42 -11.98 -4.22
C ASP A 88 4.49 -13.16 -3.87
N ALA A 89 3.19 -12.91 -3.68
CA ALA A 89 2.21 -13.98 -3.50
C ALA A 89 2.14 -14.88 -4.74
N MET A 90 2.13 -14.29 -5.94
CA MET A 90 2.13 -14.99 -7.22
C MET A 90 3.34 -15.91 -7.39
N GLU A 91 4.54 -15.42 -7.08
CA GLU A 91 5.77 -16.19 -7.15
C GLU A 91 5.79 -17.35 -6.14
N LYS A 92 5.28 -17.14 -4.93
CA LYS A 92 5.25 -18.16 -3.87
C LYS A 92 4.15 -19.21 -4.05
N GLN A 93 3.25 -19.05 -5.03
CA GLN A 93 2.05 -19.88 -5.22
C GLN A 93 1.14 -19.92 -3.98
N ASP A 94 1.21 -18.90 -3.12
CA ASP A 94 0.56 -18.89 -1.81
C ASP A 94 -0.80 -18.15 -1.84
N TYR A 95 -1.62 -18.43 -2.86
CA TYR A 95 -2.89 -17.73 -3.08
C TYR A 95 -4.03 -18.65 -3.55
N VAL A 96 -5.24 -18.36 -3.05
CA VAL A 96 -6.51 -18.87 -3.59
C VAL A 96 -7.21 -17.72 -4.31
N LEU A 97 -7.02 -17.62 -5.64
CA LEU A 97 -7.72 -16.64 -6.47
C LEU A 97 -9.06 -17.24 -6.91
N GLY A 98 -10.16 -16.74 -6.32
CA GLY A 98 -11.53 -17.11 -6.70
C GLY A 98 -12.12 -18.27 -5.88
N LYS A 99 -13.06 -17.89 -5.00
CA LYS A 99 -14.10 -18.66 -4.26
C LYS A 99 -13.86 -20.10 -3.82
N LYS A 100 -14.28 -20.37 -2.58
CA LYS A 100 -14.97 -21.63 -2.26
C LYS A 100 -16.43 -21.56 -2.70
#